data_AF-A0A6P0DVB7-F1
#
_entry.id   AF-A0A6P0DVB7-F1
#
_cell.length_a   1.000
_cell.length_b   1.000
_cell.length_c   1.000
_cell.angle_alpha   90.00
_cell.angle_beta   90.00
_cell.angle_gamma   90.00
#
_symmetry.space_group_name_H-M   'P 1'
#
loop_
_entity.id
_entity.type
_entity.pdbx_description
1 polymer ?
#
loop_
_entity_poly.entity_id
_entity_poly.type
_entity_poly.pdbx_seq_one_letter_code
_entity_poly.pdbx_strand_id
1 'polypeptide(L)' 'PLICYELLVAWPLLQSMSHDPDVVVAVGNGWWTANTSIVAIQRASARAFARLFAKPLVISFNT' A
#
# COMPACT_ATOMS: atom_id res chain seq x y z
N PRO A 1 -6.75 -6.42 0.71
CA PRO A 1 -5.59 -6.02 1.56
C PRO A 1 -4.34 -6.00 0.69
N LEU A 2 -3.43 -5.07 0.91
CA LEU A 2 -2.18 -4.94 0.16
C LEU A 2 -1.00 -5.13 1.12
N ILE A 3 -0.14 -6.07 0.82
CA ILE A 3 0.91 -6.56 1.70
C ILE A 3 2.28 -6.18 1.15
N CYS A 4 2.97 -5.31 1.89
CA CYS A 4 4.39 -5.00 1.76
C CYS A 4 4.80 -4.75 0.29
N TYR A 5 5.40 -5.75 -0.35
CA TYR A 5 5.87 -5.69 -1.74
C TYR A 5 4.77 -5.31 -2.74
N GLU A 6 3.51 -5.68 -2.49
CA GLU A 6 2.39 -5.36 -3.37
C GLU A 6 2.17 -3.85 -3.52
N LEU A 7 2.60 -3.05 -2.55
CA LEU A 7 2.55 -1.58 -2.61
C LEU A 7 3.61 -0.98 -3.55
N LEU A 8 4.50 -1.81 -4.11
CA LEU A 8 5.50 -1.41 -5.11
C LEU A 8 5.09 -1.76 -6.54
N VAL A 9 3.98 -2.48 -6.72
CA VAL A 9 3.52 -2.98 -8.03
C VAL A 9 2.11 -2.47 -8.31
N ALA A 10 1.87 -1.99 -9.54
CA ALA A 10 0.57 -1.44 -9.90
C ALA A 10 -0.53 -2.50 -10.02
N TRP A 11 -0.21 -3.70 -10.54
CA TRP A 11 -1.21 -4.70 -10.91
C TRP A 11 -2.08 -5.22 -9.75
N PRO A 12 -1.53 -5.68 -8.61
CA PRO A 12 -2.35 -6.16 -7.49
C PRO A 12 -3.34 -5.11 -6.98
N LEU A 13 -2.94 -3.84 -7.12
CA LEU A 13 -3.74 -2.71 -6.70
C LEU A 13 -4.91 -2.48 -7.67
N LEU A 14 -4.65 -2.40 -8.98
CA LEU A 14 -5.70 -2.28 -9.99
C LEU A 14 -6.69 -3.45 -9.92
N GLN A 15 -6.17 -4.68 -9.75
CA GLN A 15 -7.01 -5.86 -9.56
C GLN A 15 -7.88 -5.73 -8.31
N SER A 16 -7.31 -5.32 -7.17
CA SER A 16 -8.07 -5.11 -5.94
C SER A 16 -9.17 -4.05 -6.11
N MET A 17 -8.88 -2.96 -6.82
CA MET A 17 -9.85 -1.88 -7.05
C MET A 17 -10.97 -2.29 -8.02
N SER A 18 -10.72 -3.23 -8.93
CA SER A 18 -11.77 -3.76 -9.83
C SER A 18 -12.90 -4.48 -9.08
N HIS A 19 -12.65 -4.91 -7.84
CA HIS A 19 -13.65 -5.47 -6.94
C HIS A 19 -14.40 -4.42 -6.10
N ASP A 20 -14.15 -3.12 -6.35
CA ASP A 20 -14.78 -1.98 -5.69
C ASP A 20 -14.84 -2.07 -4.15
N PRO A 21 -13.69 -2.18 -3.46
CA PRO A 21 -13.69 -2.30 -2.00
C PRO A 21 -14.09 -0.99 -1.31
N ASP A 22 -14.63 -1.09 -0.10
CA ASP A 22 -14.96 0.07 0.73
C ASP A 22 -13.73 0.74 1.35
N VAL A 23 -12.62 0.02 1.52
CA VAL A 23 -11.41 0.49 2.22
C VAL A 23 -10.15 -0.18 1.69
N VAL A 24 -9.05 0.58 1.64
CA VAL A 24 -7.71 0.06 1.41
C VAL A 24 -7.03 -0.22 2.75
N VAL A 25 -6.59 -1.46 2.95
CA VAL A 25 -5.78 -1.87 4.09
C VAL A 25 -4.38 -2.19 3.59
N ALA A 26 -3.39 -1.40 4.02
CA ALA A 26 -1.99 -1.54 3.65
C ALA A 26 -1.15 -1.96 4.86
N VAL A 27 -0.50 -3.11 4.78
CA VAL A 27 0.33 -3.65 5.87
C VAL A 27 1.73 -4.01 5.40
N GLY A 28 2.74 -3.86 6.24
CA GLY A 28 4.11 -4.22 5.86
C GLY A 28 5.07 -4.40 7.02
N ASN A 29 6.19 -5.09 6.76
CA ASN A 29 7.32 -5.20 7.67
C ASN A 29 8.56 -4.63 6.97
N GLY A 30 8.94 -3.43 7.40
CA GLY A 30 10.07 -2.66 6.90
C GLY A 30 11.37 -2.82 7.70
N TRP A 31 11.37 -3.58 8.81
CA TRP A 31 12.54 -3.77 9.69
C TRP A 31 13.83 -4.11 8.92
N TRP A 32 13.73 -5.02 7.95
CA TRP A 32 14.88 -5.48 7.16
C TRP A 32 15.33 -4.49 6.08
N THR A 33 14.57 -3.42 5.84
CA THR A 33 14.83 -2.39 4.83
C THR A 33 15.38 -1.10 5.43
N ALA A 34 15.91 -1.17 6.65
CA ALA A 34 16.48 -0.01 7.34
C ALA A 34 17.48 0.75 6.45
N ASN A 35 17.46 2.08 6.56
CA ASN A 35 18.28 3.00 5.75
C ASN A 35 18.02 2.98 4.23
N THR A 36 16.88 2.44 3.78
CA THR A 36 16.43 2.55 2.39
C THR A 36 15.13 3.36 2.27
N SER A 37 14.72 3.67 1.04
CA SER A 37 13.46 4.38 0.76
C SER A 37 12.25 3.45 0.65
N ILE A 38 12.39 2.13 0.84
CA ILE A 38 11.35 1.14 0.54
C ILE A 38 10.04 1.44 1.29
N VAL A 39 10.10 1.62 2.61
CA VAL A 39 8.90 1.93 3.42
C VAL A 39 8.28 3.27 3.01
N ALA A 40 9.10 4.26 2.69
CA ALA A 40 8.61 5.57 2.25
C ALA A 40 7.86 5.46 0.92
N ILE A 41 8.40 4.70 -0.05
CA ILE A 41 7.76 4.43 -1.33
C ILE A 41 6.46 3.65 -1.13
N GLN A 42 6.46 2.58 -0.32
CA GLN A 42 5.25 1.80 -0.03
C GLN A 42 4.12 2.64 0.57
N ARG A 43 4.45 3.53 1.52
CA ARG A 43 3.47 4.48 2.10
C ARG A 43 2.99 5.51 1.08
N ALA A 44 3.88 6.01 0.23
CA ALA A 44 3.53 6.96 -0.82
C ALA A 44 2.60 6.33 -1.87
N SER A 45 2.92 5.13 -2.34
CA SER A 45 2.06 4.35 -3.24
C SER A 45 0.68 4.12 -2.63
N ALA A 46 0.61 3.63 -1.39
CA ALA A 46 -0.67 3.39 -0.71
C ALA A 46 -1.55 4.65 -0.71
N ARG A 47 -0.97 5.82 -0.38
CA ARG A 47 -1.69 7.10 -0.37
C ARG A 47 -2.11 7.54 -1.77
N ALA A 48 -1.25 7.39 -2.77
CA ALA A 48 -1.54 7.80 -4.14
C ALA A 48 -2.73 7.00 -4.71
N PHE A 49 -2.71 5.69 -4.54
CA PHE A 49 -3.78 4.85 -5.06
C PHE A 49 -5.09 4.98 -4.28
N ALA A 50 -5.05 5.09 -2.95
CA ALA A 50 -6.26 5.37 -2.17
C ALA A 50 -6.93 6.68 -2.59
N ARG A 51 -6.13 7.72 -2.88
CA ARG A 51 -6.62 8.99 -3.43
C ARG A 51 -7.20 8.83 -4.84
N LEU A 52 -6.50 8.10 -5.71
CA LEU A 52 -6.93 7.87 -7.10
C LEU A 52 -8.33 7.23 -7.17
N PHE A 53 -8.60 6.27 -6.30
CA PHE A 53 -9.89 5.55 -6.26
C PHE A 53 -10.88 6.09 -5.23
N ALA A 54 -10.58 7.23 -4.60
CA ALA A 54 -11.40 7.85 -3.57
C ALA A 54 -11.80 6.88 -2.43
N LYS A 55 -10.88 6.02 -2.00
CA LYS A 55 -11.10 5.03 -0.93
C LYS A 55 -10.40 5.45 0.38
N PRO A 56 -11.02 5.24 1.55
CA PRO A 56 -10.36 5.33 2.85
C PRO A 56 -9.12 4.42 2.91
N LEU A 57 -8.11 4.82 3.68
CA LEU A 57 -6.84 4.11 3.80
C LEU A 57 -6.44 3.90 5.26
N VAL A 58 -6.17 2.64 5.60
CA VAL A 58 -5.56 2.24 6.88
C VAL A 58 -4.19 1.65 6.61
N ILE A 59 -3.17 2.11 7.35
CA ILE A 59 -1.78 1.69 7.17
C ILE A 59 -1.21 1.20 8.50
N SER A 60 -0.57 0.03 8.49
CA SER A 60 0.23 -0.48 9.62
C SER A 60 1.57 -1.03 9.14
N PHE A 61 2.67 -0.52 9.69
CA PHE A 61 4.01 -0.96 9.34
C PHE A 61 4.83 -1.21 10.61
N ASN A 62 5.46 -2.38 10.68
CA ASN A 62 6.57 -2.61 11.59
C ASN A 62 7.84 -2.05 10.94
N THR A 63 8.47 -1.03 11.52
CA THR A 63 9.65 -0.35 10.96
C THR A 63 10.80 -0.36 11.94
#